data_AF-A0A212M018-F1
#
_entry.id   AF-A0A212M018-F1
#
_cell.length_a   1.000
_cell.length_b   1.000
_cell.length_c   1.000
_cell.angle_alpha   90.00
_cell.angle_beta   90.00
_cell.angle_gamma   90.00
#
_symmetry.space_group_name_H-M   'P 1'
#
loop_
_entity.id
_entity.type
_entity.pdbx_description
1 polymer ?
#
loop_
_entity_poly.entity_id
_entity_poly.type
_entity_poly.pdbx_seq_one_letter_code
_entity_poly.pdbx_strand_id
1 'polypeptide(L)'
;MKRLWDKYLELYQKGNLEEARQYKLFGVRPDTSANMRDKSIVPTGNKLLDMGVSPKLVWNIREGLDNAYLEWNVPVEYLELAKAYCKEVKIFVTGGFNVKKIREFEEQDVPVDFYGVGSSLIENSPETNNDFTADIVRIKIGNDWHNLAKIGRCACTNPELELIG
;
A
#
# COMPACT_ATOMS: atom_id res chain seq x y z
N MET A 1 1.74 -12.98 -2.27
CA MET A 1 0.56 -13.72 -1.75
C MET A 1 0.67 -15.23 -1.93
N LYS A 2 1.21 -15.77 -3.03
CA LYS A 2 1.35 -17.22 -3.24
C LYS A 2 1.91 -18.01 -2.05
N ARG A 3 3.04 -17.59 -1.45
CA ARG A 3 3.62 -18.28 -0.28
C ARG A 3 2.67 -18.39 0.92
N LEU A 4 1.88 -17.35 1.15
CA LEU A 4 0.86 -17.34 2.20
C LEU A 4 -0.28 -18.30 1.86
N TRP A 5 -0.74 -18.29 0.61
CA TRP A 5 -1.73 -19.22 0.10
C TRP A 5 -1.28 -20.69 0.20
N ASP A 6 -0.06 -21.01 -0.21
CA ASP A 6 0.46 -22.38 -0.18
C ASP A 6 0.43 -22.93 1.27
N LYS A 7 0.80 -22.10 2.26
CA LYS A 7 0.74 -22.47 3.67
C LYS A 7 -0.69 -22.53 4.22
N TYR A 8 -1.55 -21.61 3.80
CA TYR A 8 -2.98 -21.64 4.10
C TYR A 8 -3.61 -22.96 3.64
N LEU A 9 -3.36 -23.36 2.38
CA LEU A 9 -3.93 -24.56 1.79
C LEU A 9 -3.43 -25.83 2.49
N GLU A 10 -2.13 -25.92 2.82
CA GLU A 10 -1.55 -27.04 3.57
C GLU A 10 -2.28 -27.27 4.89
N LEU A 11 -2.53 -26.21 5.66
CA LEU A 11 -3.22 -26.29 6.95
C LEU A 11 -4.72 -26.54 6.80
N TYR A 12 -5.34 -25.94 5.78
CA TYR A 12 -6.73 -26.16 5.44
C TYR A 12 -7.02 -27.63 5.11
N GLN A 13 -6.15 -28.27 4.31
CA GLN A 13 -6.23 -29.70 3.97
C GLN A 13 -6.09 -30.62 5.17
N LYS A 14 -5.31 -30.21 6.18
CA LYS A 14 -5.14 -30.93 7.45
C LYS A 14 -6.29 -30.68 8.44
N GLY A 15 -7.28 -29.85 8.08
CA GLY A 15 -8.40 -29.47 8.95
C GLY A 15 -8.03 -28.44 10.04
N ASN A 16 -6.81 -27.89 10.02
CA ASN A 16 -6.35 -26.91 11.01
C ASN A 16 -6.74 -25.48 10.59
N LEU A 17 -8.04 -25.18 10.67
CA LEU A 17 -8.61 -23.94 10.13
C LEU A 17 -8.20 -22.69 10.91
N GLU A 18 -7.99 -22.78 12.23
CA GLU A 18 -7.59 -21.63 13.04
C GLU A 18 -6.18 -21.17 12.72
N GLU A 19 -5.23 -22.10 12.61
CA GLU A 19 -3.87 -21.77 12.22
C GLU A 19 -3.82 -21.31 10.76
N ALA A 20 -4.59 -21.94 9.86
CA ALA A 20 -4.67 -21.52 8.46
C ALA A 20 -5.01 -20.03 8.33
N ARG A 21 -5.96 -19.51 9.12
CA ARG A 21 -6.36 -18.09 9.06
C ARG A 21 -5.21 -17.12 9.30
N GLN A 22 -4.19 -17.49 10.07
CA GLN A 22 -3.03 -16.62 10.34
C GLN A 22 -2.20 -16.34 9.08
N TYR A 23 -2.35 -17.18 8.05
CA TYR A 23 -1.70 -17.00 6.76
C TYR A 23 -2.56 -16.19 5.79
N LYS A 24 -3.75 -15.73 6.15
CA LYS A 24 -4.52 -14.80 5.31
C LYS A 24 -3.94 -13.39 5.40
N LEU A 25 -3.61 -12.79 4.26
CA LEU A 25 -3.25 -11.38 4.19
C LEU A 25 -4.50 -10.54 4.51
N PHE A 26 -4.50 -9.83 5.63
CA PHE A 26 -5.67 -9.05 6.04
C PHE A 26 -5.97 -7.90 5.08
N GLY A 27 -4.96 -7.16 4.66
CA GLY A 27 -5.14 -6.08 3.71
C GLY A 27 -3.84 -5.46 3.22
N VAL A 28 -3.98 -4.58 2.24
CA VAL A 28 -2.88 -3.82 1.64
C VAL A 28 -3.12 -2.33 1.81
N ARG A 29 -2.03 -1.57 1.93
CA ARG A 29 -2.06 -0.12 2.03
C ARG A 29 -1.17 0.48 0.94
N PRO A 30 -1.71 1.04 -0.17
CA PRO A 30 -0.91 1.84 -1.07
C PRO A 30 -0.30 3.05 -0.34
N ASP A 31 1.01 3.23 -0.50
CA ASP A 31 1.82 4.31 0.12
C ASP A 31 2.38 5.24 -0.98
N THR A 32 1.62 5.47 -2.04
CA THR A 32 2.05 6.30 -3.18
C THR A 32 1.98 7.77 -2.81
N SER A 33 3.11 8.47 -2.87
CA SER A 33 3.20 9.91 -2.60
C SER A 33 2.32 10.73 -3.55
N ALA A 34 1.72 11.81 -3.05
CA ALA A 34 0.89 12.73 -3.83
C ALA A 34 1.61 13.36 -5.04
N ASN A 35 2.94 13.38 -5.04
CA ASN A 35 3.76 13.89 -6.15
C ASN A 35 4.29 12.79 -7.09
N MET A 36 3.89 11.54 -6.86
CA MET A 36 4.36 10.37 -7.61
C MET A 36 3.19 9.70 -8.32
N ARG A 37 3.40 9.32 -9.59
CA ARG A 37 2.48 8.45 -10.32
C ARG A 37 2.98 7.01 -10.20
N ASP A 38 2.07 6.09 -9.85
CA ASP A 38 2.37 4.67 -9.89
C ASP A 38 2.58 4.17 -11.32
N LYS A 39 3.49 3.21 -11.52
CA LYS A 39 3.82 2.67 -12.85
C LYS A 39 2.61 2.06 -13.56
N SER A 40 1.62 1.54 -12.82
CA SER A 40 0.41 0.93 -13.38
C SER A 40 -0.59 1.94 -13.95
N ILE A 41 -0.42 3.24 -13.69
CA ILE A 41 -1.37 4.26 -14.11
C ILE A 41 -1.00 4.78 -15.50
N VAL A 42 -1.92 4.61 -16.45
CA VAL A 42 -1.86 5.27 -17.76
C VAL A 42 -2.18 6.76 -17.58
N PRO A 43 -1.32 7.68 -18.04
CA PRO A 43 -1.46 9.10 -17.76
C PRO A 43 -2.66 9.68 -18.50
N THR A 44 -3.48 10.45 -17.81
CA THR A 44 -4.58 11.24 -18.39
C THR A 44 -4.17 12.68 -18.71
N GLY A 45 -3.04 13.13 -18.16
CA GLY A 45 -2.61 14.52 -18.19
C GLY A 45 -3.14 15.33 -17.00
N ASN A 46 -4.06 14.77 -16.21
CA ASN A 46 -4.51 15.38 -14.97
C ASN A 46 -3.76 14.78 -13.77
N LYS A 47 -2.84 15.57 -13.20
CA LYS A 47 -2.03 15.15 -12.03
C LYS A 47 -2.88 14.70 -10.84
N LEU A 48 -4.05 15.30 -10.60
CA LEU A 48 -4.91 14.92 -9.48
C LEU A 48 -5.49 13.51 -9.63
N LEU A 49 -5.68 13.06 -10.87
CA LEU A 49 -6.20 11.72 -11.18
C LEU A 49 -5.08 10.68 -11.31
N ASP A 50 -3.87 11.14 -11.67
CA ASP A 50 -2.76 10.26 -11.99
C ASP A 50 -1.79 10.05 -10.82
N MET A 51 -1.72 10.96 -9.85
CA MET A 51 -0.72 10.92 -8.77
C MET A 51 -1.29 10.46 -7.43
N GLY A 52 -0.41 9.97 -6.56
CA GLY A 52 -0.74 9.51 -5.22
C GLY A 52 -1.66 8.30 -5.20
N VAL A 53 -2.37 8.15 -4.08
CA VAL A 53 -3.45 7.17 -3.97
C VAL A 53 -4.69 7.74 -4.65
N SER A 54 -4.89 7.35 -5.91
CA SER A 54 -6.01 7.73 -6.77
C SER A 54 -7.02 6.58 -6.95
N PRO A 55 -8.27 6.86 -7.38
CA PRO A 55 -9.26 5.82 -7.67
C PRO A 55 -8.74 4.72 -8.62
N LYS A 56 -8.01 5.12 -9.66
CA LYS A 56 -7.42 4.19 -10.64
C LYS A 56 -6.42 3.25 -10.01
N LEU A 57 -5.57 3.76 -9.13
CA LEU A 57 -4.60 2.92 -8.42
C LEU A 57 -5.32 1.86 -7.58
N VAL A 58 -6.39 2.25 -6.89
CA VAL A 58 -7.15 1.33 -6.05
C VAL A 58 -7.86 0.27 -6.88
N TRP A 59 -8.45 0.63 -8.02
CA TRP A 59 -9.03 -0.34 -8.96
C TRP A 59 -7.99 -1.32 -9.50
N ASN A 60 -6.82 -0.83 -9.91
CA ASN A 60 -5.71 -1.69 -10.35
C ASN A 60 -5.27 -2.67 -9.24
N ILE A 61 -5.21 -2.20 -7.98
CA ILE A 61 -4.88 -3.04 -6.82
C ILE A 61 -5.96 -4.09 -6.62
N ARG A 62 -7.25 -3.70 -6.64
CA ARG A 62 -8.36 -4.63 -6.45
C ARG A 62 -8.37 -5.72 -7.52
N GLU A 63 -8.20 -5.35 -8.78
CA GLU A 63 -8.10 -6.29 -9.90
C GLU A 63 -6.90 -7.22 -9.74
N GLY A 64 -5.73 -6.68 -9.40
CA GLY A 64 -4.52 -7.47 -9.16
C GLY A 64 -4.68 -8.45 -8.00
N LEU A 65 -5.34 -8.05 -6.92
CA LEU A 65 -5.65 -8.93 -5.79
C LEU A 65 -6.64 -10.03 -6.21
N ASP A 66 -7.74 -9.67 -6.86
CA ASP A 66 -8.82 -10.59 -7.24
C ASP A 66 -8.32 -11.67 -8.21
N ASN A 67 -7.40 -11.31 -9.09
CA ASN A 67 -6.85 -12.21 -10.12
C ASN A 67 -5.58 -12.93 -9.67
N ALA A 68 -5.03 -12.63 -8.48
CA ALA A 68 -3.73 -13.15 -8.06
C ALA A 68 -3.66 -14.69 -8.08
N TYR A 69 -4.76 -15.38 -7.74
CA TYR A 69 -4.81 -16.83 -7.71
C TYR A 69 -4.66 -17.51 -9.08
N LEU A 70 -4.93 -16.79 -10.18
CA LEU A 70 -4.81 -17.32 -11.54
C LEU A 70 -3.38 -17.71 -11.89
N GLU A 71 -2.39 -17.13 -11.22
CA GLU A 71 -0.97 -17.43 -11.41
C GLU A 71 -0.46 -18.60 -10.53
N TRP A 72 -1.27 -19.11 -9.60
CA TRP A 72 -0.77 -20.00 -8.55
C TRP A 72 -0.83 -21.50 -8.88
N ASN A 73 -1.33 -21.89 -10.05
CA ASN A 73 -1.62 -23.28 -10.44
C ASN A 73 -2.44 -24.02 -9.36
N VAL A 74 -3.56 -23.41 -8.96
CA VAL A 74 -4.43 -23.95 -7.90
C VAL A 74 -5.17 -25.20 -8.41
N PRO A 75 -5.23 -26.31 -7.64
CA PRO A 75 -6.05 -27.47 -7.99
C PRO A 75 -7.53 -27.10 -8.13
N VAL A 76 -8.24 -27.75 -9.05
CA VAL A 76 -9.62 -27.39 -9.43
C VAL A 76 -10.57 -27.38 -8.24
N GLU A 77 -10.40 -28.34 -7.33
CA GLU A 77 -11.18 -28.48 -6.10
C GLU A 77 -11.02 -27.31 -5.10
N TYR A 78 -9.96 -26.51 -5.23
CA TYR A 78 -9.67 -25.36 -4.37
C TYR A 78 -9.78 -24.01 -5.08
N LEU A 79 -10.22 -23.98 -6.35
CA LEU A 79 -10.30 -22.72 -7.11
C LEU A 79 -11.23 -21.69 -6.44
N GLU A 80 -12.42 -22.10 -6.04
CA GLU A 80 -13.35 -21.19 -5.35
C GLU A 80 -12.83 -20.74 -3.99
N LEU A 81 -12.09 -21.61 -3.28
CA LEU A 81 -11.43 -21.25 -2.03
C LEU A 81 -10.33 -20.20 -2.26
N ALA A 82 -9.52 -20.36 -3.31
CA ALA A 82 -8.45 -19.41 -3.66
C ALA A 82 -9.00 -18.06 -4.11
N LYS A 83 -10.08 -18.09 -4.89
CA LYS A 83 -10.80 -16.89 -5.31
C LYS A 83 -11.38 -16.12 -4.11
N ALA A 84 -12.05 -16.82 -3.19
CA ALA A 84 -12.57 -16.22 -1.96
C ALA A 84 -11.43 -15.64 -1.09
N TYR A 85 -10.34 -16.40 -0.93
CA TYR A 85 -9.14 -15.97 -0.21
C TYR A 85 -8.59 -14.65 -0.75
N CYS A 86 -8.54 -14.47 -2.07
CA CYS A 86 -8.07 -13.23 -2.71
C CYS A 86 -9.04 -12.06 -2.52
N LYS A 87 -10.35 -12.31 -2.65
CA LYS A 87 -11.40 -11.30 -2.49
C LYS A 87 -11.51 -10.75 -1.08
N GLU A 88 -11.18 -11.55 -0.06
CA GLU A 88 -11.24 -11.12 1.34
C GLU A 88 -10.18 -10.07 1.72
N VAL A 89 -9.10 -9.95 0.94
CA VAL A 89 -8.01 -9.00 1.22
C VAL A 89 -8.54 -7.56 1.17
N LYS A 90 -8.34 -6.82 2.25
CA LYS A 90 -8.84 -5.45 2.43
C LYS A 90 -7.94 -4.38 1.81
N ILE A 91 -8.49 -3.23 1.45
CA ILE A 91 -7.73 -2.08 0.93
C ILE A 91 -7.85 -0.89 1.88
N PHE A 92 -6.70 -0.43 2.36
CA PHE A 92 -6.53 0.72 3.24
C PHE A 92 -5.96 1.89 2.43
N VAL A 93 -6.68 2.98 2.27
CA VAL A 93 -6.16 4.16 1.55
C VAL A 93 -5.74 5.24 2.52
N THR A 94 -4.55 5.79 2.31
CA THR A 94 -3.96 6.84 3.17
C THR A 94 -3.27 7.90 2.32
N GLY A 95 -3.01 9.07 2.89
CA GLY A 95 -2.27 10.15 2.22
C GLY A 95 -3.19 11.22 1.59
N GLY A 96 -3.28 12.36 2.27
CA GLY A 96 -4.03 13.53 1.80
C GLY A 96 -5.55 13.32 1.69
N PHE A 97 -6.12 12.33 2.39
CA PHE A 97 -7.56 12.14 2.44
C PHE A 97 -8.21 13.20 3.32
N ASN A 98 -9.31 13.76 2.81
CA ASN A 98 -10.19 14.73 3.48
C ASN A 98 -11.63 14.44 3.04
N VAL A 99 -12.61 15.17 3.59
CA VAL A 99 -14.04 14.97 3.28
C VAL A 99 -14.33 14.98 1.79
N LYS A 100 -13.74 15.92 1.03
CA LYS A 100 -13.95 16.03 -0.41
C LYS A 100 -13.43 14.80 -1.15
N LYS A 101 -12.19 14.38 -0.88
CA LYS A 101 -11.56 13.22 -1.52
C LYS A 101 -12.28 11.91 -1.18
N ILE A 102 -12.77 11.76 0.06
CA ILE A 102 -13.54 10.58 0.46
C ILE A 102 -14.85 10.50 -0.34
N ARG A 103 -15.59 11.61 -0.47
CA ARG A 103 -16.81 11.66 -1.30
C ARG A 103 -16.54 11.29 -2.75
N GLU A 104 -15.46 11.81 -3.34
CA GLU A 104 -15.08 11.46 -4.72
C GLU A 104 -14.82 9.95 -4.89
N PHE A 105 -14.28 9.28 -3.87
CA PHE A 105 -14.07 7.83 -3.89
C PHE A 105 -15.38 7.06 -3.72
N GLU A 106 -16.25 7.49 -2.81
CA GLU A 106 -17.56 6.87 -2.58
C GLU A 106 -18.49 7.02 -3.79
N GLU A 107 -18.54 8.20 -4.41
CA GLU A 107 -19.34 8.47 -5.62
C GLU A 107 -18.91 7.63 -6.83
N GLN A 108 -17.68 7.13 -6.83
CA GLN A 108 -17.11 6.27 -7.88
C GLN A 108 -17.09 4.79 -7.50
N ASP A 109 -17.73 4.41 -6.37
CA ASP A 109 -17.75 3.05 -5.84
C ASP A 109 -16.35 2.42 -5.75
N VAL A 110 -15.34 3.22 -5.41
CA VAL A 110 -13.95 2.76 -5.35
C VAL A 110 -13.85 1.72 -4.23
N PRO A 111 -13.24 0.54 -4.48
CA PRO A 111 -13.24 -0.58 -3.54
C PRO A 111 -12.26 -0.35 -2.39
N VAL A 112 -12.62 0.54 -1.47
CA VAL A 112 -11.88 0.88 -0.27
C VAL A 112 -12.61 0.32 0.95
N ASP A 113 -11.88 -0.35 1.83
CA ASP A 113 -12.42 -0.83 3.10
C ASP A 113 -12.16 0.16 4.24
N PHE A 114 -11.05 0.90 4.19
CA PHE A 114 -10.65 1.83 5.25
C PHE A 114 -9.98 3.09 4.71
N TYR A 115 -10.37 4.25 5.25
CA TYR A 115 -9.73 5.54 4.99
C TYR A 115 -8.87 5.97 6.18
N GLY A 116 -7.57 6.17 5.97
CA GLY A 116 -6.69 6.81 6.93
C GLY A 116 -6.61 8.31 6.67
N VAL A 117 -7.10 9.08 7.65
CA VAL A 117 -7.15 10.54 7.64
C VAL A 117 -6.14 11.07 8.65
N GLY A 118 -5.24 11.95 8.21
CA GLY A 118 -4.13 12.46 9.02
C GLY A 118 -4.07 13.97 8.99
N SER A 119 -3.24 14.53 8.09
CA SER A 119 -2.95 15.96 8.00
C SER A 119 -4.18 16.87 7.83
N SER A 120 -5.33 16.37 7.37
CA SER A 120 -6.55 17.20 7.31
C SER A 120 -7.21 17.44 8.68
N LEU A 121 -6.82 16.68 9.72
CA LEU A 121 -7.30 16.85 11.10
C LEU A 121 -6.34 17.70 11.94
N ILE A 122 -5.14 17.99 11.40
CA ILE A 122 -4.10 18.79 12.02
C ILE A 122 -4.04 20.10 11.22
N GLU A 123 -3.81 21.23 11.88
CA GLU A 123 -3.79 22.53 11.20
C GLU A 123 -2.51 22.68 10.35
N ASN A 124 -2.57 22.14 9.13
CA ASN A 124 -1.50 22.14 8.15
C ASN A 124 -1.93 23.01 6.96
N SER A 125 -1.49 24.27 6.92
CA SER A 125 -1.70 25.20 5.81
C SER A 125 -0.41 25.42 5.01
N PRO A 126 -0.47 26.02 3.81
CA PRO A 126 0.73 26.51 3.13
C PRO A 126 1.56 27.47 3.98
N GLU A 127 0.94 28.19 4.93
CA GLU A 127 1.62 29.09 5.87
C GLU A 127 2.11 28.39 7.16
N THR A 128 1.50 27.28 7.58
CA THR A 128 1.83 26.54 8.83
C THR A 128 2.37 25.13 8.58
N ASN A 129 3.02 24.90 7.43
CA ASN A 129 3.46 23.57 7.02
C ASN A 129 4.48 22.97 8.01
N ASN A 130 4.07 21.88 8.67
CA ASN A 130 4.91 21.09 9.57
C ASN A 130 5.12 19.64 9.09
N ASP A 131 4.93 19.38 7.79
CA ASP A 131 5.12 18.07 7.14
C ASP A 131 6.61 17.72 6.94
N PHE A 132 7.36 17.62 8.02
CA PHE A 132 8.70 17.04 8.00
C PHE A 132 8.62 15.51 8.05
N THR A 133 9.50 14.86 7.28
CA THR A 133 9.56 13.38 7.22
C THR A 133 10.97 12.92 7.56
N ALA A 134 11.07 11.88 8.39
CA ALA A 134 12.32 11.19 8.67
C ALA A 134 12.23 9.79 8.05
N ASP A 135 13.02 9.56 7.01
CA ASP A 135 13.07 8.29 6.28
C ASP A 135 14.42 7.60 6.50
N ILE A 136 14.42 6.27 6.54
CA ILE A 136 15.66 5.50 6.40
C ILE A 136 16.16 5.70 4.96
N VAL A 137 17.38 6.20 4.84
CA VAL A 137 18.04 6.51 3.56
C VAL A 137 19.38 5.79 3.40
N ARG A 138 19.97 5.35 4.51
CA ARG A 138 21.19 4.54 4.57
C ARG A 138 21.12 3.57 5.74
N ILE A 139 21.76 2.43 5.60
CA ILE A 139 22.00 1.47 6.70
C ILE A 139 23.50 1.17 6.79
N LYS A 140 23.99 0.95 8.00
CA LYS A 140 25.38 0.55 8.22
C LYS A 140 25.47 -0.97 8.30
N ILE A 141 26.30 -1.58 7.46
CA ILE A 141 26.56 -3.03 7.48
C ILE A 141 28.07 -3.19 7.67
N GLY A 142 28.48 -3.75 8.81
CA GLY A 142 29.89 -3.73 9.22
C GLY A 142 30.39 -2.29 9.40
N ASN A 143 31.40 -1.89 8.64
CA ASN A 143 31.96 -0.53 8.67
C ASN A 143 31.45 0.36 7.52
N ASP A 144 30.65 -0.19 6.59
CA ASP A 144 30.25 0.51 5.38
C ASP A 144 28.80 1.01 5.45
N TRP A 145 28.58 2.19 4.87
CA TRP A 145 27.24 2.75 4.69
C TRP A 145 26.68 2.35 3.32
N HIS A 146 25.51 1.73 3.32
CA HIS A 146 24.79 1.34 2.13
C HIS A 146 23.56 2.22 1.94
N ASN A 147 23.40 2.81 0.75
CA ASN A 147 22.20 3.57 0.41
C ASN A 147 20.99 2.61 0.33
N LEU A 148 19.96 2.92 1.10
CA LEU A 148 18.70 2.19 1.12
C LEU A 148 17.59 3.21 1.39
N ALA A 149 16.98 3.72 0.33
CA ALA A 149 15.94 4.73 0.40
C ALA A 149 14.74 4.32 -0.46
N LYS A 150 13.54 4.74 -0.05
CA LYS A 150 12.35 4.69 -0.92
C LYS A 150 12.59 5.57 -2.16
N ILE A 151 11.97 5.22 -3.29
CA ILE A 151 12.02 6.05 -4.50
C ILE A 151 11.56 7.47 -4.18
N GLY A 152 12.33 8.48 -4.61
CA GLY A 152 12.08 9.89 -4.31
C GLY A 152 12.69 10.38 -2.99
N ARG A 153 13.39 9.53 -2.23
CA ARG A 153 14.14 9.90 -1.02
C ARG A 153 15.63 9.65 -1.21
N CYS A 154 16.46 10.46 -0.57
CA CYS A 154 17.91 10.26 -0.52
C CYS A 154 18.47 10.85 0.77
N ALA A 155 19.70 10.49 1.11
CA ALA A 155 20.38 11.08 2.23
C ALA A 155 20.73 12.54 1.91
N CYS A 156 20.10 13.46 2.64
CA CYS A 156 20.37 14.88 2.54
C CYS A 156 21.52 15.27 3.49
N THR A 157 22.33 16.24 3.08
CA THR A 157 23.30 16.91 3.95
C THR A 157 22.76 18.30 4.29
N ASN A 158 22.69 18.62 5.58
CA ASN A 158 22.39 19.98 6.04
C ASN A 158 23.66 20.52 6.73
N PRO A 159 24.28 21.61 6.22
CA PRO A 159 25.49 22.17 6.81
C PRO A 159 25.31 22.68 8.24
N GLU A 160 24.07 22.96 8.66
CA GLU A 160 23.74 23.42 10.01
C GLU A 160 23.56 22.28 11.03
N LEU A 161 23.65 21.01 10.60
CA LEU A 161 23.52 19.85 11.50
C LEU A 161 24.91 19.32 11.89
N GLU A 162 25.15 19.24 13.19
CA GLU A 162 26.32 18.59 13.78
C GLU A 162 25.97 17.26 14.46
N LEU A 163 26.96 16.39 14.62
CA LEU A 163 26.80 15.15 15.36
C LEU A 163 26.73 15.49 16.86
N ILE A 164 25.59 15.27 17.51
CA ILE A 164 25.52 15.36 18.97
C ILE A 164 26.19 14.10 19.54
N GLY A 165 27.34 14.31 20.17
CA GLY A 165 28.13 13.28 20.85
C GLY A 165 27.69 13.00 22.27
#